data_AF-A0AAE4B689-F1
#
_entry.id   AF-A0AAE4B689-F1
#
_cell.length_a   1.000
_cell.length_b   1.000
_cell.length_c   1.000
_cell.angle_alpha   90.00
_cell.angle_beta   90.00
_cell.angle_gamma   90.00
#
_symmetry.space_group_name_H-M   'P 1'
#
loop_
_entity.id
_entity.type
_entity.pdbx_description
1 polymer ?
#
loop_
_entity_poly.entity_id
_entity_poly.type
_entity_poly.pdbx_seq_one_letter_code
_entity_poly.pdbx_strand_id
1 'polypeptide(L)' 'MKNDWILDVLTDLKAFAKANGLVALAEQLEDASLVAAAEIASDGEGSRVDAEPAKGTVGKDPSGVRTRL' A
#
# COMPACT_ATOMS: atom_id res chain seq x y z
N MET A 1 0.47 -5.83 -6.51
CA MET A 1 0.07 -6.67 -7.66
C MET A 1 -0.83 -5.95 -8.68
N LYS A 2 -1.77 -5.09 -8.29
CA LYS A 2 -2.68 -4.48 -9.29
C LYS A 2 -1.98 -3.47 -10.23
N ASN A 3 -1.00 -2.73 -9.71
CA ASN A 3 -0.42 -1.59 -10.41
C ASN A 3 1.06 -1.79 -10.77
N ASP A 4 1.76 -2.80 -10.24
CA ASP A 4 3.20 -3.01 -10.48
C ASP A 4 3.57 -3.29 -11.95
N TRP A 5 2.65 -3.82 -12.75
CA TRP A 5 2.87 -4.09 -14.18
C TRP A 5 3.23 -2.84 -14.99
N ILE A 6 2.86 -1.65 -14.50
CA ILE A 6 3.18 -0.39 -15.18
C ILE A 6 4.68 -0.10 -15.17
N LEU A 7 5.42 -0.56 -14.14
CA LEU A 7 6.86 -0.33 -14.03
C LEU A 7 7.64 -1.10 -15.10
N ASP A 8 7.17 -2.30 -15.44
CA ASP A 8 7.73 -3.09 -16.54
C ASP A 8 7.48 -2.38 -17.89
N VAL A 9 6.26 -1.88 -18.12
CA VAL A 9 5.91 -1.14 -19.34
C VAL A 9 6.72 0.15 -19.47
N LEU A 10 6.88 0.91 -18.39
CA LEU A 10 7.70 2.13 -18.39
C LEU A 10 9.18 1.82 -18.67
N THR A 11 9.67 0.69 -18.18
CA THR A 11 11.03 0.22 -18.45
C THR A 11 11.21 -0.10 -19.94
N ASP A 12 10.26 -0.81 -20.55
CA ASP A 12 10.28 -1.14 -21.98
C ASP A 12 10.23 0.12 -22.86
N LEU A 13 9.35 1.07 -22.53
CA LEU A 13 9.25 2.33 -23.26
C LEU A 13 10.52 3.16 -23.14
N LYS A 14 11.16 3.18 -21.95
CA LYS A 14 12.44 3.87 -21.75
C LYS A 14 13.55 3.22 -22.59
N ALA A 15 13.61 1.89 -22.64
CA ALA A 15 14.55 1.16 -23.47
C ALA A 15 14.34 1.47 -24.97
N PHE A 16 13.10 1.48 -25.42
CA PHE A 16 12.73 1.89 -26.78
C PHE A 16 13.16 3.34 -27.07
N ALA A 17 12.87 4.29 -26.18
CA ALA A 17 13.23 5.70 -26.36
C ALA A 17 14.76 5.87 -26.48
N LYS A 18 15.53 5.19 -25.62
CA LYS A 18 17.01 5.19 -25.70
C LYS A 18 17.52 4.61 -27.01
N ALA A 19 16.98 3.47 -27.44
CA ALA A 19 17.39 2.81 -28.69
C ALA A 19 17.12 3.67 -29.94
N ASN A 20 16.16 4.59 -29.87
CA ASN A 20 15.77 5.47 -30.97
C ASN A 20 16.29 6.92 -30.85
N GLY A 21 17.18 7.19 -29.88
CA GLY A 21 17.73 8.55 -29.68
C GLY A 21 16.72 9.57 -29.17
N LEU A 22 15.59 9.13 -28.62
CA LEU A 22 14.55 9.99 -28.04
C LEU A 22 14.93 10.36 -26.60
N VAL A 23 16.02 11.11 -26.42
CA VAL A 23 16.64 11.37 -25.10
C VAL A 23 15.66 12.03 -24.13
N ALA A 24 14.98 13.11 -24.54
CA ALA A 24 14.02 13.81 -23.68
C ALA A 24 12.85 12.91 -23.25
N LEU A 25 12.41 12.00 -24.12
CA LEU A 25 11.36 11.03 -23.78
C LEU A 25 11.89 10.00 -22.77
N ALA A 26 13.12 9.52 -22.92
CA ALA A 26 13.72 8.58 -21.98
C ALA A 26 13.93 9.20 -20.59
N GLU A 27 14.27 10.49 -20.51
CA GLU A 27 14.36 11.25 -19.26
C GLU A 27 12.98 11.39 -18.61
N GLN A 28 11.96 11.80 -19.38
CA GLN A 28 10.61 11.93 -18.83
C GLN A 28 10.02 10.58 -18.36
N LEU A 29 10.35 9.49 -19.04
CA LEU A 29 9.97 8.13 -18.62
C LEU A 29 10.70 7.69 -17.34
N GLU A 30 11.90 8.19 -17.08
CA GLU A 30 12.60 7.95 -15.82
C GLU A 30 11.90 8.64 -14.64
N ASP A 31 11.51 9.91 -14.81
CA ASP A 31 10.75 10.64 -13.81
C ASP A 31 9.38 10.00 -13.55
N ALA A 32 8.68 9.59 -14.61
CA ALA A 32 7.40 8.90 -14.51
C ALA A 32 7.50 7.58 -13.73
N SER A 33 8.58 6.81 -13.92
CA SER A 33 8.82 5.58 -13.15
C SER A 33 9.02 5.86 -11.66
N LEU A 34 9.69 6.96 -11.30
CA LEU A 34 9.87 7.35 -9.89
C LEU A 34 8.54 7.72 -9.23
N VAL A 35 7.71 8.50 -9.92
CA VAL A 35 6.36 8.87 -9.45
C VAL A 35 5.50 7.63 -9.27
N ALA A 36 5.44 6.76 -10.29
CA ALA A 36 4.66 5.53 -10.23
C ALA A 36 5.10 4.61 -9.08
N ALA A 37 6.41 4.46 -8.87
CA ALA A 37 6.93 3.66 -7.75
C ALA A 37 6.52 4.23 -6.38
N ALA A 38 6.55 5.57 -6.22
CA ALA A 38 6.13 6.23 -4.99
C ALA A 38 4.63 6.07 -4.72
N GLU A 39 3.80 6.20 -5.76
CA GLU A 39 2.34 6.03 -5.66
C GLU A 39 1.97 4.57 -5.33
N ILE A 40 2.59 3.60 -6.00
CA ILE A 40 2.35 2.16 -5.75
C ILE A 40 2.77 1.77 -4.33
N ALA A 41 3.91 2.29 -3.86
CA ALA A 41 4.37 2.05 -2.49
C ALA A 41 3.39 2.65 -1.45
N SER A 42 2.86 3.84 -1.71
CA SER A 42 1.90 4.51 -0.84
C SER A 42 0.53 3.80 -0.80
N ASP A 43 0.05 3.28 -1.94
CA ASP A 43 -1.21 2.53 -2.04
C ASP A 43 -1.13 1.18 -1.28
N GLY A 44 0.06 0.59 -1.18
CA GLY A 44 0.33 -0.62 -0.40
C GLY A 44 0.26 -0.41 1.13
N GLU A 45 0.47 0.81 1.61
CA GLU A 45 0.52 1.13 3.04
C GLU A 45 -0.89 1.37 3.64
N GLY A 46 -1.89 1.70 2.81
CA GLY A 46 -3.28 1.91 3.22
C GLY A 46 -4.10 0.66 3.56
N SER A 47 -3.57 -0.55 3.29
CA SER A 47 -4.28 -1.82 3.51
C SER A 47 -3.90 -2.52 4.83
N ARG A 48 -2.90 -2.03 5.56
CA ARG A 48 -2.43 -2.65 6.82
C ARG A 48 -2.78 -1.83 8.06
N VAL A 49 -3.95 -1.21 8.06
CA VAL A 49 -4.65 -0.89 9.31
C VAL A 49 -5.66 -2.00 9.60
N ASP A 50 -5.14 -3.20 9.85
CA ASP A 50 -5.82 -4.15 10.73
C ASP A 50 -5.87 -3.48 12.11
N ALA A 51 -6.88 -2.62 12.29
CA ALA A 51 -7.25 -2.11 13.57
C ALA A 51 -7.73 -3.31 14.39
N GLU A 52 -6.81 -3.93 15.12
CA GLU A 52 -7.15 -4.77 16.27
C GLU A 52 -7.80 -3.83 17.31
N PRO A 53 -9.10 -3.95 17.60
CA PRO A 53 -9.69 -3.16 18.67
C PRO A 53 -9.22 -3.75 20.00
N ALA A 54 -8.16 -3.15 20.55
CA ALA A 54 -7.75 -3.40 21.91
C ALA A 54 -8.90 -3.04 22.88
N LYS A 55 -9.33 -4.08 23.60
CA LYS A 55 -9.81 -4.07 24.99
C LYS A 55 -11.21 -3.49 25.26
N GLY A 56 -12.15 -4.41 25.45
CA GLY A 56 -13.44 -4.17 26.12
C GLY A 56 -13.90 -5.35 26.97
N THR A 57 -13.03 -5.95 27.79
CA THR A 57 -13.49 -6.86 28.85
C THR A 57 -14.03 -6.01 30.02
N VAL A 58 -15.31 -5.63 29.91
CA VAL A 58 -16.07 -5.16 31.06
C VAL A 58 -16.21 -6.36 32.01
N GLY A 59 -15.42 -6.37 33.08
CA GLY A 59 -15.62 -7.26 34.20
C GLY A 59 -16.98 -6.93 34.82
N LYS A 60 -17.97 -7.78 34.59
CA LYS A 60 -19.20 -7.77 35.37
C LYS A 60 -19.05 -8.82 36.45
N ASP A 61 -18.77 -8.37 37.65
CA ASP A 61 -18.75 -9.18 38.87
C ASP A 61 -20.04 -10.03 38.97
N PRO A 62 -19.94 -11.34 39.20
CA PRO A 62 -21.11 -12.10 39.60
C PRO A 62 -21.39 -11.79 41.06
N SER A 63 -22.38 -10.92 41.31
CA SER A 63 -22.96 -10.68 42.63
C SER A 63 -23.42 -12.01 43.24
N GLY A 64 -22.57 -12.61 44.06
CA GLY A 64 -22.93 -13.64 45.01
C GLY A 64 -23.49 -12.99 46.27
N VAL A 65 -24.80 -12.88 46.39
CA VAL A 65 -25.46 -12.71 47.70
C VAL A 65 -26.49 -13.81 47.87
N ARG A 66 -26.12 -14.73 48.76
CA ARG A 66 -26.90 -15.82 49.28
C ARG A 66 -27.85 -15.27 50.34
N THR A 67 -29.16 -15.36 50.12
CA THR A 67 -30.13 -15.38 51.23
C THR A 67 -31.32 -16.26 50.85
N ARG A 68 -31.38 -17.46 51.42
CA ARG A 68 -32.65 -18.15 51.69
C ARG A 68 -32.74 -18.31 53.20
N LEU A 69 -33.76 -17.68 53.78
CA LEU A 69 -34.35 -17.99 55.07
C LEU A 69 -35.74 -18.55 54.78
#